data_AF-A0A7C2YL21-F1
#
_entry.id   AF-A0A7C2YL21-F1
#
_cell.length_a   1.000
_cell.length_b   1.000
_cell.length_c   1.000
_cell.angle_alpha   90.00
_cell.angle_beta   90.00
_cell.angle_gamma   90.00
#
_symmetry.space_group_name_H-M   'P 1'
#
loop_
_entity.id
_entity.type
_entity.pdbx_description
1 polymer ?
#
loop_
_entity_poly.entity_id
_entity_poly.type
_entity_poly.pdbx_seq_one_letter_code
_entity_poly.pdbx_strand_id
1 'polypeptide(L)'
;MRLRVYAIAFLFFAIAAAFLGSILRTVEPSSLLSALASHTFLSALFLSLVAAFAGSLISFLPSLLTGYFLARFDFFGKSVLQVLVILPYSVTPVAVGSLVLLFLASDGLGKTLDAALGLLFTIKGATLVQGILSYS
;
A
#
# COMPACT_ATOMS: atom_id res chain seq x y z
N MET A 1 0.37 18.50 -37.86
CA MET A 1 0.57 17.63 -36.68
C MET A 1 -0.03 18.23 -35.40
N ARG A 2 0.28 19.48 -35.04
CA ARG A 2 -0.26 20.17 -33.83
C ARG A 2 -1.80 20.20 -33.73
N LEU A 3 -2.51 20.41 -34.84
CA LEU A 3 -3.98 20.48 -34.85
C LEU A 3 -4.68 19.17 -34.42
N ARG A 4 -4.11 18.01 -34.79
CA ARG A 4 -4.65 16.69 -34.39
C ARG A 4 -4.50 16.45 -32.89
N VAL A 5 -3.41 16.95 -32.28
CA VAL A 5 -3.15 16.82 -30.84
C VAL A 5 -4.17 17.62 -30.04
N TYR A 6 -4.47 18.87 -30.44
CA TYR A 6 -5.50 19.68 -29.79
C TYR A 6 -6.90 19.06 -29.93
N ALA A 7 -7.22 18.50 -31.10
CA ALA A 7 -8.50 17.83 -31.31
C ALA A 7 -8.68 16.58 -30.41
N ILE A 8 -7.63 15.77 -30.26
CA ILE A 8 -7.64 14.60 -29.37
C ILE A 8 -7.75 15.01 -27.90
N ALA A 9 -6.98 16.03 -27.48
CA ALA A 9 -7.04 16.54 -26.11
C ALA A 9 -8.43 17.13 -25.78
N PHE A 10 -9.03 17.85 -26.73
CA PHE A 10 -10.38 18.38 -26.59
C PHE A 10 -11.43 17.27 -26.47
N LEU A 11 -11.36 16.24 -27.32
CA LEU A 11 -12.25 15.09 -27.26
C LEU A 11 -12.12 14.35 -25.93
N PHE A 12 -10.90 14.14 -25.44
CA PHE A 12 -10.64 13.52 -24.14
C PHE A 12 -11.29 14.32 -23.00
N PHE A 13 -11.09 15.64 -22.97
CA PHE A 13 -11.70 16.50 -21.96
C PHE A 13 -13.22 16.53 -22.05
N ALA A 14 -13.78 16.54 -23.26
CA ALA A 14 -15.22 16.50 -23.47
C ALA A 14 -15.84 15.19 -22.95
N ILE A 15 -15.19 14.04 -23.21
CA ILE A 15 -15.62 12.73 -22.70
C ILE A 15 -15.51 12.70 -21.17
N ALA A 16 -14.39 13.17 -20.60
CA ALA A 16 -14.21 13.23 -19.15
C ALA A 16 -15.28 14.11 -18.48
N ALA A 17 -15.60 15.27 -19.07
CA ALA A 17 -16.63 16.17 -18.57
C ALA A 17 -18.04 15.56 -18.68
N ALA A 18 -18.35 14.87 -19.79
CA ALA A 18 -19.62 14.18 -19.95
C ALA A 18 -19.78 13.03 -18.94
N PHE A 19 -18.71 12.27 -18.70
CA PHE A 19 -18.67 11.21 -17.69
C PHE A 19 -18.86 11.77 -16.28
N LEU A 20 -18.13 12.83 -15.93
CA LEU A 20 -18.24 13.49 -14.64
C LEU A 20 -19.64 14.10 -14.43
N GLY A 21 -20.19 14.75 -15.46
CA GLY A 21 -21.55 15.26 -15.45
C GLY A 21 -22.62 14.18 -15.35
N SER A 22 -22.36 12.98 -15.90
CA SER A 22 -23.24 11.82 -15.73
C SER A 22 -23.24 11.35 -14.28
N ILE A 23 -22.07 11.20 -13.65
CA ILE A 23 -21.93 10.79 -12.25
C ILE A 23 -22.61 11.79 -11.32
N LEU A 24 -22.37 13.08 -11.52
CA LEU A 24 -22.96 14.13 -10.69
C LEU A 24 -24.49 14.23 -10.80
N ARG A 25 -25.07 13.71 -11.89
CA ARG A 25 -26.53 13.64 -12.06
C ARG A 25 -27.17 12.40 -11.42
N THR A 26 -26.46 11.27 -11.36
CA THR A 26 -26.96 10.03 -10.73
C THR A 26 -26.70 9.96 -9.23
N VAL A 27 -25.73 10.72 -8.72
CA VAL A 27 -25.34 10.69 -7.31
C VAL A 27 -26.10 11.78 -6.56
N GLU A 28 -27.16 11.38 -5.86
CA GLU A 28 -27.82 12.28 -4.91
C GLU A 28 -26.92 12.50 -3.67
N PRO A 29 -26.82 13.74 -3.15
CA PRO A 29 -26.03 14.03 -1.95
C PRO A 29 -26.42 13.18 -0.72
N SER A 30 -27.68 12.78 -0.63
CA SER A 30 -28.22 11.86 0.37
C SER A 30 -27.63 10.45 0.26
N SER A 31 -27.41 9.95 -0.97
CA SER A 31 -26.80 8.65 -1.25
C SER A 31 -25.30 8.63 -0.90
N LEU A 32 -24.60 9.76 -1.06
CA LEU A 32 -23.22 9.88 -0.61
C LEU A 32 -23.11 9.81 0.91
N LEU A 33 -24.01 10.50 1.61
CA LEU A 33 -23.99 10.52 3.07
C LEU A 33 -24.37 9.15 3.65
N SER A 34 -25.33 8.44 3.04
CA SER A 34 -25.69 7.08 3.44
C SER A 34 -24.60 6.06 3.09
N ALA A 35 -23.86 6.24 2.00
CA ALA A 35 -22.70 5.42 1.66
C ALA A 35 -21.55 5.64 2.66
N LEU A 36 -21.25 6.89 3.02
CA LEU A 36 -20.24 7.24 4.03
C LEU A 36 -20.63 6.78 5.44
N ALA A 37 -21.91 6.87 5.79
CA ALA A 37 -22.44 6.39 7.06
C ALA A 37 -22.71 4.87 7.08
N SER A 38 -22.47 4.17 5.96
CA SER A 38 -22.68 2.73 5.90
C SER A 38 -21.71 2.00 6.83
N HIS A 39 -22.23 1.03 7.59
CA HIS A 39 -21.44 0.24 8.52
C HIS A 39 -20.27 -0.47 7.83
N THR A 40 -20.45 -0.91 6.58
CA THR A 40 -19.41 -1.55 5.78
C THR A 40 -18.28 -0.58 5.44
N PHE A 41 -18.61 0.64 4.99
CA PHE A 41 -17.61 1.65 4.66
C PHE A 41 -16.80 2.06 5.90
N LEU A 42 -17.48 2.37 7.00
CA LEU A 42 -16.82 2.77 8.24
C LEU A 42 -15.96 1.65 8.83
N SER A 43 -16.42 0.39 8.76
CA SER A 43 -15.62 -0.75 9.21
C SER A 43 -14.38 -0.95 8.34
N ALA A 44 -14.51 -0.87 7.01
CA ALA A 44 -13.39 -0.98 6.09
C ALA A 44 -12.39 0.17 6.27
N LEU A 45 -12.89 1.39 6.46
CA LEU A 45 -12.09 2.59 6.74
C LEU A 45 -11.32 2.45 8.06
N PHE A 46 -11.99 2.04 9.14
CA PHE A 46 -11.36 1.83 10.43
C PHE A 46 -10.29 0.73 10.35
N LEU A 47 -10.59 -0.39 9.69
CA LEU A 47 -9.63 -1.47 9.50
C LEU A 47 -8.40 -1.02 8.72
N SER A 48 -8.60 -0.22 7.67
CA SER A 48 -7.51 0.35 6.86
C SER A 48 -6.66 1.33 7.67
N LEU A 49 -7.30 2.20 8.47
CA LEU A 49 -6.61 3.14 9.35
C LEU A 49 -5.78 2.42 10.42
N VAL A 50 -6.35 1.41 11.06
CA VAL A 50 -5.65 0.60 12.08
C VAL A 50 -4.47 -0.13 11.45
N ALA A 51 -4.65 -0.76 10.28
CA ALA A 51 -3.57 -1.44 9.58
C ALA A 51 -2.45 -0.48 9.15
N ALA A 52 -2.80 0.67 8.59
CA ALA A 52 -1.84 1.70 8.17
C ALA A 52 -1.06 2.28 9.36
N PHE A 53 -1.76 2.59 10.46
CA PHE A 53 -1.15 3.15 11.66
C PHE A 53 -0.24 2.13 12.36
N ALA A 54 -0.74 0.92 12.59
CA ALA A 54 0.04 -0.14 13.23
C ALA A 54 1.24 -0.55 12.37
N GLY A 55 1.06 -0.66 11.05
CA GLY A 55 2.15 -0.99 10.12
C GLY A 55 3.25 0.08 10.14
N SER A 56 2.87 1.36 10.11
CA SER A 56 3.82 2.47 10.19
C SER A 56 4.53 2.53 11.54
N LEU A 57 3.84 2.23 12.64
CA LEU A 57 4.47 2.22 13.96
C LEU A 57 5.50 1.09 14.10
N ILE A 58 5.20 -0.08 13.53
CA ILE A 58 6.12 -1.22 13.50
C ILE A 58 7.34 -0.92 12.63
N SER A 59 7.15 -0.24 11.49
CA SER A 59 8.26 0.10 10.58
C SER A 59 9.08 1.30 11.04
N PHE A 60 8.49 2.22 11.82
CA PHE A 60 9.12 3.49 12.21
C PHE A 60 10.47 3.30 12.89
N LEU A 61 10.51 2.50 13.96
CA LEU A 61 11.71 2.31 14.76
C LEU A 61 12.86 1.66 13.96
N PRO A 62 12.66 0.53 13.25
CA PRO A 62 13.73 -0.07 12.45
C PRO A 62 14.10 0.76 11.21
N SER A 63 13.18 1.54 10.62
CA SER A 63 13.51 2.45 9.51
C SER A 63 14.41 3.59 9.99
N LEU A 64 14.06 4.20 11.12
CA LEU A 64 14.84 5.28 11.72
C LEU A 64 16.26 4.82 12.09
N LEU A 65 16.38 3.65 12.71
CA LEU A 65 17.68 3.08 13.06
C LEU A 65 18.51 2.81 11.80
N THR A 66 17.97 2.09 10.82
CA THR A 66 18.71 1.77 9.59
C THR A 66 19.09 3.04 8.82
N GLY A 67 18.19 4.01 8.69
CA GLY A 67 18.48 5.30 8.06
C GLY A 67 19.62 6.04 8.76
N TYR A 68 19.61 6.09 10.10
CA TYR A 68 20.69 6.67 10.89
C TYR A 68 22.01 5.93 10.69
N PHE A 69 21.98 4.59 10.69
CA PHE A 69 23.17 3.77 10.49
C PHE A 69 23.78 3.98 9.09
N LEU A 70 22.96 3.99 8.04
CA LEU A 70 23.41 4.23 6.67
C LEU A 70 23.97 5.65 6.49
N ALA A 71 23.39 6.64 7.16
CA ALA A 71 23.83 8.03 7.05
C ALA A 71 25.15 8.31 7.79
N ARG A 72 25.37 7.67 8.95
CA ARG A 72 26.49 8.00 9.85
C ARG A 72 27.70 7.08 9.71
N PHE A 73 27.53 5.85 9.25
CA PHE A 73 28.60 4.85 9.19
C PHE A 73 28.88 4.41 7.74
N ASP A 74 30.16 4.20 7.44
CA ASP A 74 30.63 3.53 6.23
C ASP A 74 31.19 2.16 6.61
N PHE A 75 30.50 1.10 6.18
CA PHE A 75 30.85 -0.29 6.45
C PHE A 75 30.82 -1.11 5.15
N PHE A 76 31.58 -2.21 5.12
CA PHE A 76 31.79 -3.01 3.91
C PHE A 76 30.49 -3.56 3.27
N GLY A 77 29.43 -3.79 4.06
CA GLY A 77 28.12 -4.25 3.60
C GLY A 77 27.09 -3.16 3.28
N LYS A 78 27.47 -1.87 3.30
CA LYS A 78 26.53 -0.73 3.21
C LYS A 78 25.70 -0.75 1.93
N SER A 79 26.33 -1.03 0.79
CA SER A 79 25.64 -1.09 -0.50
C SER A 79 24.60 -2.21 -0.55
N VAL A 80 24.87 -3.36 0.07
CA VAL A 80 23.91 -4.48 0.13
C VAL A 80 22.70 -4.10 0.96
N LEU A 81 22.92 -3.52 2.15
CA LEU A 81 21.82 -3.07 3.01
C LEU A 81 20.99 -1.98 2.32
N GLN A 82 21.63 -1.03 1.64
CA GLN A 82 20.96 0.02 0.89
C GLN A 82 20.07 -0.54 -0.24
N VAL A 83 20.56 -1.53 -1.00
CA VAL A 83 19.76 -2.21 -2.01
C VAL A 83 18.58 -2.94 -1.36
N LEU A 84 18.80 -3.63 -0.24
CA LEU A 84 17.75 -4.39 0.44
C LEU A 84 16.59 -3.50 0.93
N VAL A 85 16.90 -2.29 1.39
CA VAL A 85 15.91 -1.29 1.83
C VAL A 85 15.10 -0.74 0.65
N ILE A 86 15.73 -0.49 -0.49
CA ILE A 86 15.07 0.10 -1.66
C ILE A 86 14.33 -0.96 -2.49
N LEU A 87 14.74 -2.23 -2.41
CA LEU A 87 14.18 -3.35 -3.17
C LEU A 87 12.64 -3.46 -3.10
N PRO A 88 11.99 -3.44 -1.92
CA PRO A 88 10.52 -3.50 -1.84
C PRO A 88 9.81 -2.33 -2.55
N TYR A 89 10.44 -1.17 -2.68
CA TYR A 89 9.87 -0.02 -3.42
C TYR A 89 9.97 -0.15 -4.93
N SER A 90 10.93 -0.94 -5.41
CA SER A 90 11.13 -1.15 -6.85
C SER A 90 10.10 -2.13 -7.44
N VAL A 91 9.47 -2.94 -6.60
CA VAL A 91 8.46 -3.93 -6.98
C VAL A 91 7.05 -3.43 -6.69
N THR A 92 6.06 -3.98 -7.38
CA THR A 92 4.66 -3.62 -7.12
C THR A 92 4.22 -4.08 -5.73
N PRO A 93 3.35 -3.32 -5.03
CA PRO A 93 2.86 -3.72 -3.71
C PRO A 93 2.21 -5.10 -3.69
N VAL A 94 1.55 -5.48 -4.79
CA VAL A 94 0.96 -6.80 -4.98
C VAL A 94 2.03 -7.90 -4.97
N ALA A 95 3.16 -7.69 -5.64
CA ALA A 95 4.26 -8.64 -5.65
C ALA A 95 4.87 -8.84 -4.25
N VAL A 96 5.03 -7.77 -3.47
CA VAL A 96 5.51 -7.85 -2.08
C VAL A 96 4.56 -8.70 -1.23
N GLY A 97 3.25 -8.44 -1.33
CA GLY A 97 2.23 -9.24 -0.63
C GLY A 97 2.30 -10.72 -1.00
N SER A 98 2.42 -11.04 -2.30
CA SER A 98 2.55 -12.42 -2.77
C SER A 98 3.82 -13.11 -2.28
N LEU A 99 4.95 -12.40 -2.22
CA LEU A 99 6.21 -12.96 -1.70
C LEU A 99 6.10 -13.28 -0.20
N VAL A 100 5.49 -12.40 0.59
CA VAL A 100 5.25 -12.64 2.02
C VAL A 100 4.30 -13.82 2.21
N LEU A 101 3.22 -13.88 1.42
CA LEU A 101 2.29 -15.02 1.46
C LEU A 101 2.98 -16.33 1.09
N LEU A 102 3.78 -16.34 0.02
CA LEU A 102 4.55 -17.51 -0.38
C LEU A 102 5.51 -17.92 0.72
N PHE A 103 6.22 -16.97 1.34
CA PHE A 103 7.13 -17.24 2.44
C PHE A 103 6.40 -17.86 3.64
N LEU A 104 5.27 -17.29 4.09
CA LEU A 104 4.46 -17.83 5.18
C LEU A 104 3.86 -19.20 4.88
N ALA A 105 3.45 -19.44 3.63
CA ALA A 105 2.90 -20.71 3.18
C ALA A 105 3.97 -21.79 2.90
N SER A 106 5.24 -21.40 2.78
CA SER A 106 6.35 -22.32 2.51
C SER A 106 6.70 -23.16 3.74
N ASP A 107 6.98 -24.46 3.52
CA ASP A 107 7.46 -25.35 4.58
C ASP A 107 8.83 -24.86 5.13
N GLY A 108 8.89 -24.59 6.43
CA GLY A 108 10.08 -24.08 7.11
C GLY A 108 9.76 -22.94 8.08
N LEU A 109 10.65 -21.93 8.13
CA LEU A 109 10.54 -20.78 9.05
C LEU A 109 9.21 -20.04 8.91
N GLY A 110 8.71 -19.86 7.68
CA GLY A 110 7.44 -19.18 7.41
C GLY A 110 6.25 -19.91 8.05
N LYS A 111 6.16 -21.23 7.87
CA LYS A 111 5.12 -22.07 8.49
C LYS A 111 5.19 -22.09 10.01
N THR A 112 6.38 -22.11 10.60
CA THR A 112 6.52 -22.02 12.07
C THR A 112 6.09 -20.65 12.62
N LEU A 113 6.38 -19.59 11.86
CA LEU A 113 6.02 -18.22 12.23
C LEU A 113 4.50 -18.00 12.11
N ASP A 114 3.90 -18.55 11.05
CA ASP A 114 2.45 -18.58 10.89
C ASP A 114 1.78 -19.42 11.99
N ALA A 115 2.31 -20.59 12.33
CA ALA A 115 1.77 -21.41 13.43
C ALA A 115 1.83 -20.70 14.80
N ALA A 116 2.84 -19.86 15.03
CA ALA A 116 2.99 -19.13 16.29
C ALA A 116 2.13 -17.85 16.37
N LEU A 117 2.00 -17.10 15.27
CA LEU A 117 1.39 -15.76 15.28
C LEU A 117 0.03 -15.70 14.57
N GLY A 118 -0.27 -16.70 13.73
CA GLY A 118 -1.43 -16.78 12.84
C GLY A 118 -1.45 -15.56 11.93
N LEU A 119 -0.62 -15.55 10.88
CA LEU A 119 -0.38 -14.38 10.02
C LEU A 119 -1.05 -14.51 8.64
N LEU A 120 -1.31 -15.73 8.17
CA LEU A 120 -2.01 -15.99 6.91
C LEU A 120 -3.46 -15.49 6.99
N PHE A 121 -3.85 -14.69 6.00
CA PHE A 121 -5.21 -14.16 5.81
C PHE A 121 -5.80 -13.43 7.03
N THR A 122 -4.96 -12.81 7.86
CA THR A 122 -5.39 -12.05 9.03
C THR A 122 -4.91 -10.61 8.98
N ILE A 123 -5.50 -9.78 9.84
CA ILE A 123 -5.14 -8.38 10.06
C ILE A 123 -3.67 -8.27 10.45
N LYS A 124 -3.14 -9.20 11.26
CA LYS A 124 -1.73 -9.18 11.68
C LYS A 124 -0.76 -9.31 10.50
N GLY A 125 -1.08 -10.19 9.54
CA GLY A 125 -0.31 -10.37 8.32
C GLY A 125 -0.41 -9.15 7.39
N ALA A 126 -1.62 -8.58 7.26
CA ALA A 126 -1.82 -7.34 6.51
C ALA A 126 -1.00 -6.18 7.09
N THR A 127 -0.99 -6.02 8.42
CA THR A 127 -0.19 -5.02 9.12
C THR A 127 1.32 -5.25 8.94
N LEU A 128 1.77 -6.51 8.90
CA LEU A 128 3.18 -6.83 8.65
C LEU A 128 3.62 -6.44 7.23
N VAL A 129 2.82 -6.78 6.22
CA VAL A 129 3.07 -6.36 4.83
C VAL A 129 3.05 -4.84 4.72
N GLN A 130 2.09 -4.17 5.38
CA GLN A 130 2.01 -2.72 5.43
C GLN A 130 3.26 -2.09 6.09
N GLY A 131 3.81 -2.72 7.12
CA GLY A 131 5.07 -2.28 7.74
C GLY A 131 6.27 -2.39 6.78
N ILE A 132 6.35 -3.47 5.99
CA ILE A 132 7.41 -3.62 4.97
C ILE A 132 7.29 -2.52 3.90
N LEU A 133 6.07 -2.21 3.47
CA LEU A 133 5.80 -1.17 2.46
C LEU A 133 6.01 0.26 2.98
N SER A 134 5.84 0.48 4.29
CA SER A 134 6.01 1.78 4.96
C SER A 134 7.45 2.00 5.47
N TYR A 135 8.39 1.12 5.10
CA TYR A 135 9.78 1.18 5.55
C TYR A 135 10.59 2.19 4.74
N SER A 136 10.37 3.51 4.88
CA SER A 136 10.96 4.57 4.03
C SER A 136 11.86 5.50 4.82
#